data_AF-A0A654M2Z2-F1
#
_entry.id   AF-A0A654M2Z2-F1
#
_cell.length_a   1.000
_cell.length_b   1.000
_cell.length_c   1.000
_cell.angle_alpha   90.00
_cell.angle_beta   90.00
_cell.angle_gamma   90.00
#
_symmetry.space_group_name_H-M   'P 1'
#
loop_
_entity.id
_entity.type
_entity.pdbx_description
1 polymer ?
#
loop_
_entity_poly.entity_id
_entity_poly.type
_entity_poly.pdbx_seq_one_letter_code
_entity_poly.pdbx_strand_id
1 'polypeptide(L)'
;MELGNNNIIIDSEEEFFRKSYALELQKKKQQINDYQRGFNELEEERRQVNQQAIRTPGRRGEVIKKEEIEKEFTRRYKEQSIN
;
A
#
# COMPACT_ATOMS: atom_id res chain seq x y z
N MET A 1 4.10 -37.77 -4.04
CA MET A 1 3.63 -36.72 -3.12
C MET A 1 4.15 -35.41 -3.68
N GLU A 2 3.33 -34.72 -4.48
CA GLU A 2 3.73 -33.49 -5.19
C GLU A 2 3.72 -32.31 -4.21
N LEU A 3 4.90 -31.71 -3.98
CA LEU A 3 5.07 -30.49 -3.19
C LEU A 3 5.66 -29.35 -4.06
N GLY A 4 5.27 -29.30 -5.34
CA GLY A 4 5.87 -28.38 -6.34
C GLY A 4 5.03 -27.15 -6.73
N ASN A 5 3.73 -27.12 -6.42
CA ASN A 5 2.80 -26.20 -7.09
C ASN A 5 2.34 -25.01 -6.24
N ASN A 6 2.66 -24.98 -4.95
CA ASN A 6 2.14 -23.95 -4.05
C ASN A 6 2.92 -22.63 -4.13
N ASN A 7 4.25 -22.66 -4.32
CA ASN A 7 5.05 -21.42 -4.36
C ASN A 7 4.77 -20.55 -5.59
N ILE A 8 4.58 -21.15 -6.78
CA ILE A 8 4.33 -20.40 -8.02
C ILE A 8 2.96 -19.68 -7.98
N ILE A 9 1.97 -20.30 -7.34
CA ILE A 9 0.63 -19.70 -7.17
C ILE A 9 0.67 -18.55 -6.15
N ILE A 10 1.41 -18.71 -5.05
CA ILE A 10 1.54 -17.68 -4.01
C ILE A 10 2.25 -16.43 -4.54
N ASP A 11 3.32 -16.59 -5.32
CA ASP A 11 4.02 -15.44 -5.92
C ASP A 11 3.12 -14.70 -6.93
N SER A 12 2.28 -15.42 -7.69
CA SER A 12 1.28 -14.84 -8.59
C SER A 12 0.20 -14.05 -7.85
N GLU A 13 -0.34 -14.60 -6.75
CA GLU A 13 -1.36 -13.95 -5.93
C GLU A 13 -0.82 -12.71 -5.20
N GLU A 14 0.38 -12.82 -4.61
CA GLU A 14 1.05 -11.69 -3.98
C GLU A 14 1.37 -10.59 -5.00
N GLU A 15 1.94 -10.95 -6.16
CA GLU A 15 2.24 -9.98 -7.21
C GLU A 15 0.97 -9.28 -7.71
N PHE A 16 -0.11 -10.04 -7.93
CA PHE A 16 -1.40 -9.48 -8.29
C PHE A 16 -1.94 -8.53 -7.21
N PHE A 17 -1.86 -8.92 -5.94
CA PHE A 17 -2.29 -8.10 -4.83
C PHE A 17 -1.47 -6.81 -4.74
N ARG A 18 -0.14 -6.89 -4.84
CA ARG A 18 0.77 -5.72 -4.86
C ARG A 18 0.42 -4.76 -5.98
N LYS A 19 0.29 -5.25 -7.22
CA LYS A 19 -0.04 -4.43 -8.38
C LYS A 19 -1.40 -3.76 -8.21
N SER A 20 -2.42 -4.52 -7.82
CA SER A 20 -3.77 -3.99 -7.63
C SER A 20 -3.80 -2.93 -6.53
N TYR A 21 -3.16 -3.20 -5.39
CA TYR A 21 -3.13 -2.28 -4.26
C TYR A 21 -2.34 -1.01 -4.58
N ALA A 22 -1.20 -1.12 -5.28
CA ALA A 22 -0.44 0.05 -5.74
C ALA A 22 -1.27 0.94 -6.67
N LEU A 23 -2.04 0.36 -7.60
CA LEU A 23 -2.94 1.12 -8.47
C LEU A 23 -4.05 1.82 -7.68
N GLU A 24 -4.60 1.18 -6.65
CA GLU A 24 -5.58 1.82 -5.75
C GLU A 24 -4.96 2.98 -4.96
N LEU A 25 -3.74 2.83 -4.44
CA LEU A 25 -3.03 3.90 -3.72
C LEU A 25 -2.75 5.11 -4.62
N GLN A 26 -2.41 4.91 -5.89
CA GLN A 26 -2.20 6.00 -6.84
C GLN A 26 -3.47 6.82 -7.11
N LYS A 27 -4.65 6.19 -7.06
CA LYS A 27 -5.95 6.87 -7.22
C LYS A 27 -6.33 7.73 -6.02
N LYS A 28 -5.80 7.41 -4.82
CA LYS A 28 -6.14 8.12 -3.58
C LYS A 28 -5.59 9.54 -3.60
N LYS A 29 -6.46 10.49 -3.24
CA LYS A 29 -6.09 11.90 -3.08
C LYS A 29 -5.17 12.07 -1.88
N GLN A 30 -4.09 12.81 -2.08
CA GLN A 30 -3.25 13.31 -0.99
C GLN A 30 -3.21 14.82 -1.10
N GLN A 31 -3.54 15.49 0.00
CA GLN A 31 -3.34 16.93 0.09
C GLN A 31 -1.87 17.16 0.36
N ILE A 32 -1.19 17.76 -0.61
CA ILE A 32 0.25 17.96 -0.61
C ILE A 32 0.61 19.40 -0.21
N ASN A 33 -0.31 20.35 -0.37
CA ASN A 33 -0.11 21.77 -0.05
C ASN A 33 -1.17 22.24 0.96
N ASP A 34 -0.70 22.75 2.11
CA ASP A 34 -1.42 23.06 3.36
C ASP A 34 -2.57 24.10 3.30
N TYR A 35 -3.13 24.44 2.14
CA TYR A 35 -4.04 25.58 2.02
C TYR A 35 -5.54 25.26 1.98
N GLN A 36 -5.94 24.01 1.90
CA GLN A 36 -7.38 23.68 1.89
C GLN A 36 -7.65 22.45 2.74
N ARG A 37 -8.40 22.66 3.82
CA ARG A 37 -9.01 21.66 4.70
C ARG A 37 -9.82 20.63 3.90
N GLY A 38 -9.17 19.59 3.39
CA GLY A 38 -9.84 18.52 2.66
C GLY A 38 -9.34 17.16 3.09
N PHE A 39 -9.90 16.13 2.46
CA PHE A 39 -9.74 14.76 2.87
C PHE A 39 -8.48 14.15 2.23
N ASN A 40 -7.53 13.72 3.06
CA ASN A 40 -6.32 13.02 2.62
C ASN A 40 -6.58 11.50 2.68
N GLU A 41 -7.10 10.96 1.58
CA GLU A 41 -7.49 9.56 1.42
C GLU A 41 -6.29 8.60 1.59
N LEU A 42 -5.07 9.05 1.23
CA LEU A 42 -3.86 8.25 1.39
C LEU A 42 -3.42 8.12 2.85
N GLU A 43 -3.47 9.23 3.61
CA GLU A 43 -3.21 9.20 5.06
C GLU A 43 -4.30 8.46 5.85
N GLU A 44 -5.54 8.48 5.36
CA GLU A 44 -6.59 7.67 5.94
C GLU A 44 -6.34 6.18 5.72
N GLU A 45 -6.00 5.76 4.49
CA GLU A 45 -5.65 4.37 4.19
C GLU A 45 -4.51 3.88 5.08
N ARG A 46 -3.45 4.69 5.24
CA ARG A 46 -2.34 4.39 6.16
C ARG A 46 -2.82 4.17 7.60
N ARG A 47 -3.73 5.02 8.09
CA ARG A 47 -4.32 4.87 9.43
C ARG A 47 -5.14 3.59 9.56
N GLN A 48 -5.95 3.26 8.56
CA GLN A 48 -6.77 2.03 8.55
C GLN A 48 -5.88 0.77 8.55
N VAL A 49 -4.84 0.72 7.71
CA VAL A 49 -3.88 -0.39 7.67
C VAL A 49 -3.11 -0.53 8.99
N ASN A 50 -2.73 0.58 9.63
CA ASN A 50 -2.10 0.51 10.94
C ASN A 50 -3.03 -0.05 12.02
N GLN A 51 -4.32 0.35 12.01
CA GLN A 51 -5.32 -0.22 12.92
C GLN A 51 -5.55 -1.71 12.64
N GLN A 52 -5.60 -2.10 11.37
CA GLN A 52 -5.73 -3.50 10.96
C GLN A 52 -4.52 -4.33 11.43
N ALA A 53 -3.31 -3.81 11.29
CA ALA A 53 -2.09 -4.47 11.75
C ALA A 53 -2.00 -4.64 13.28
N ILE A 54 -2.67 -3.78 14.06
CA ILE A 54 -2.82 -3.97 15.52
C ILE A 54 -3.75 -5.16 15.79
N ARG A 55 -4.83 -5.31 15.01
CA ARG A 55 -5.82 -6.40 15.18
C ARG A 55 -5.33 -7.74 14.66
N THR A 56 -4.59 -7.74 13.54
CA THR A 56 -4.08 -8.95 12.87
C THR A 56 -2.59 -8.81 12.56
N PRO A 57 -1.73 -8.82 13.59
CA PRO A 57 -0.30 -8.63 13.41
C PRO A 57 0.33 -9.77 12.61
N GLY A 58 1.32 -9.45 11.77
CA GLY A 58 2.18 -10.43 11.09
C GLY A 58 1.58 -11.14 9.87
N ARG A 59 0.32 -10.90 9.50
CA ARG A 59 -0.24 -11.46 8.26
C ARG A 59 0.45 -10.86 7.03
N ARG A 60 0.81 -11.70 6.05
CA ARG A 60 1.56 -11.28 4.85
C ARG A 60 0.88 -10.12 4.11
N GLY A 61 -0.45 -10.16 3.97
CA GLY A 61 -1.23 -9.06 3.38
C GLY A 61 -1.05 -7.72 4.11
N GLU A 62 -0.95 -7.70 5.44
CA GLU A 62 -0.71 -6.46 6.21
C GLU A 62 0.71 -5.91 5.98
N VAL A 63 1.69 -6.81 5.86
CA VAL A 63 3.07 -6.44 5.55
C VAL A 63 3.13 -5.81 4.16
N ILE A 64 2.52 -6.45 3.15
CA ILE A 64 2.47 -5.93 1.78
C ILE A 64 1.78 -4.56 1.73
N LYS A 65 0.63 -4.40 2.40
CA LYS A 65 -0.07 -3.11 2.40
C LYS A 65 0.81 -1.99 2.97
N LYS A 66 1.52 -2.24 4.07
CA LYS A 66 2.46 -1.26 4.64
C LYS A 66 3.59 -0.91 3.68
N GLU A 67 4.19 -1.91 3.04
CA GLU A 67 5.26 -1.71 2.06
C GLU A 67 4.81 -0.85 0.87
N GLU A 68 3.65 -1.15 0.28
CA GLU A 68 3.15 -0.41 -0.88
C GLU A 68 2.70 1.01 -0.51
N ILE A 69 2.14 1.22 0.69
CA ILE A 69 1.85 2.57 1.21
C ILE A 69 3.12 3.40 1.29
N GLU A 70 4.17 2.89 1.94
CA GLU A 70 5.44 3.63 2.11
C GLU A 70 6.09 3.96 0.77
N LYS A 71 6.02 3.02 -0.18
CA LYS A 71 6.50 3.19 -1.54
C LYS A 71 5.76 4.33 -2.27
N GLU A 72 4.44 4.43 -2.11
CA GLU A 72 3.65 5.50 -2.71
C GLU A 72 3.95 6.88 -2.08
N PHE A 73 4.09 6.96 -0.76
CA PHE A 73 4.54 8.20 -0.09
C PHE A 73 5.93 8.62 -0.59
N THR A 74 6.86 7.69 -0.69
CA THR A 74 8.21 7.93 -1.22
C THR A 74 8.17 8.41 -2.67
N ARG A 75 7.33 7.80 -3.52
CA ARG A 75 7.16 8.22 -4.92
C ARG A 75 6.70 9.67 -5.02
N ARG A 76 5.64 10.04 -4.29
CA ARG A 76 5.08 11.41 -4.30
C ARG A 76 6.04 12.44 -3.71
N TYR A 77 6.80 12.07 -2.68
CA TYR A 77 7.85 12.94 -2.13
C TYR A 77 8.94 13.23 -3.16
N LYS A 78 9.40 12.20 -3.89
CA LYS A 78 10.38 12.37 -4.97
C LYS A 78 9.85 13.25 -6.10
N GLU A 79 8.60 13.03 -6.52
CA GLU A 79 7.96 13.85 -7.57
C GLU A 79 7.83 15.32 -7.19
N GLN A 80 7.61 15.62 -5.91
CA GLN A 80 7.64 17.01 -5.42
C GLN A 80 9.05 17.57 -5.36
N SER A 81 10.05 16.78 -4.95
CA SER A 81 11.44 17.27 -4.87
C SER A 81 12.08 17.58 -6.23
N ILE A 82 11.47 17.13 -7.32
CA ILE A 82 11.94 17.35 -8.71
C ILE A 82 11.19 18.53 -9.37
N ASN A 83 10.05 18.97 -8.81
CA ASN A 83 9.27 20.12 -9.30
C ASN A 83 9.54 21.38 -8.48
#